data_AF-A0A6B8RJF8-F1
#
_entry.id   AF-A0A6B8RJF8-F1
#
_cell.length_a   1.000
_cell.length_b   1.000
_cell.length_c   1.000
_cell.angle_alpha   90.00
_cell.angle_beta   90.00
_cell.angle_gamma   90.00
#
_symmetry.space_group_name_H-M   'P 1'
#
loop_
_entity.id
_entity.type
_entity.pdbx_description
1 polymer ?
#
loop_
_entity_poly.entity_id
_entity_poly.type
_entity_poly.pdbx_seq_one_letter_code
_entity_poly.pdbx_strand_id
1 'polypeptide(L)'
;MPTEKNQLLEEFNQWVLFVQSLNNQSDEIWDLCLDEGKWSIREVVSHIMKWDKYFLEEAINKISTKSTVAVKHIDFDEFNNKAKIYGKTTSIIEISEKAIFYRVQICNQIRSLTDEQYMGTYVDGDGNPFLVTQYLKDFIEHDQHHINQIKNIRSKKEG
;
A
#
# COMPACT_ATOMS: atom_id res chain seq x y z
N MET A 1 -3.51 7.83 -21.00
CA MET A 1 -2.40 7.81 -22.00
C MET A 1 -1.14 7.29 -21.33
N PRO A 2 -0.20 6.65 -22.05
CA PRO A 2 1.00 6.03 -21.47
C PRO A 2 1.80 6.93 -20.49
N THR A 3 1.77 8.24 -20.71
CA THR A 3 2.38 9.25 -19.82
C THR A 3 1.72 9.33 -18.43
N GLU A 4 0.38 9.35 -18.34
CA GLU A 4 -0.35 9.40 -17.07
C GLU A 4 -0.11 8.14 -16.25
N LYS A 5 -0.16 6.96 -16.89
CA LYS A 5 0.14 5.67 -16.25
C LYS A 5 1.50 5.68 -15.58
N ASN A 6 2.54 6.14 -16.30
CA ASN A 6 3.90 6.19 -15.77
C ASN A 6 4.05 7.20 -14.63
N GLN A 7 3.38 8.36 -14.71
CA GLN A 7 3.37 9.34 -13.63
C GLN A 7 2.73 8.78 -12.34
N LEU A 8 1.55 8.19 -12.46
CA LEU A 8 0.87 7.57 -11.32
C LEU A 8 1.69 6.43 -10.71
N LEU A 9 2.36 5.61 -11.53
CA LEU A 9 3.24 4.56 -11.03
C LEU A 9 4.47 5.11 -10.30
N GLU A 10 5.03 6.22 -10.75
CA GLU A 10 6.16 6.87 -10.07
C GLU A 10 5.73 7.46 -8.73
N GLU A 11 4.57 8.12 -8.68
CA GLU A 11 3.97 8.65 -7.45
C GLU A 11 3.63 7.53 -6.46
N PHE A 12 3.00 6.44 -6.94
CA PHE A 12 2.68 5.27 -6.14
C PHE A 12 3.94 4.57 -5.61
N ASN A 13 5.04 4.62 -6.35
CA ASN A 13 6.31 4.05 -5.93
C ASN A 13 7.07 4.90 -4.89
N GLN A 14 6.64 6.14 -4.63
CA GLN A 14 7.22 6.96 -3.54
C GLN A 14 7.07 6.30 -2.17
N TRP A 15 6.05 5.46 -1.98
CA TRP A 15 5.91 4.63 -0.79
C TRP A 15 7.12 3.72 -0.56
N VAL A 16 7.67 3.09 -1.61
CA VAL A 16 8.86 2.22 -1.51
C VAL A 16 10.05 3.02 -1.02
N LEU A 17 10.31 4.18 -1.63
CA LEU A 17 11.42 5.05 -1.26
C LEU A 17 11.28 5.52 0.20
N PHE A 18 10.05 5.83 0.61
CA PHE A 18 9.77 6.21 1.97
C PHE A 18 10.05 5.08 2.97
N VAL A 19 9.54 3.87 2.74
CA VAL A 19 9.79 2.71 3.61
C VAL A 19 11.29 2.38 3.66
N GLN A 20 11.99 2.44 2.53
CA GLN A 20 13.46 2.27 2.49
C GLN A 20 14.18 3.30 3.36
N SER A 21 13.72 4.55 3.40
CA SER A 21 14.31 5.59 4.26
C SER A 21 14.17 5.28 5.76
N LEU A 22 13.18 4.45 6.14
CA LEU A 22 12.96 4.01 7.52
C LEU A 22 13.86 2.83 7.92
N ASN A 23 14.47 2.11 6.98
CA ASN A 23 15.27 0.91 7.28
C ASN A 23 16.52 1.20 8.13
N ASN A 24 17.02 2.42 8.08
CA ASN A 24 18.17 2.86 8.88
C ASN A 24 17.77 3.48 10.22
N GLN A 25 16.47 3.48 10.56
CA GLN A 25 15.95 4.01 11.81
C GLN A 25 15.90 2.91 12.88
N SER A 26 16.00 3.30 14.14
CA SER A 26 15.94 2.36 15.26
C SER A 26 14.51 1.86 15.54
N ASP A 27 14.40 0.75 16.26
CA ASP A 27 13.11 0.20 16.69
C ASP A 27 12.28 1.23 17.47
N GLU A 28 12.92 2.09 18.28
CA GLU A 28 12.22 3.16 19.01
C GLU A 28 11.61 4.22 18.11
N ILE A 29 12.08 4.38 16.87
CA ILE A 29 11.42 5.21 15.87
C ILE A 29 10.23 4.47 15.30
N TRP A 30 10.40 3.21 14.90
CA TRP A 30 9.33 2.37 14.36
C TRP A 30 8.16 2.14 15.34
N ASP A 31 8.44 2.21 16.65
CA ASP A 31 7.46 2.08 17.72
C ASP A 31 6.77 3.39 18.11
N LEU A 32 7.10 4.52 17.47
CA LEU A 32 6.40 5.78 17.72
C LEU A 32 4.96 5.73 17.24
N CYS A 33 4.03 5.95 18.16
CA CYS A 33 2.64 6.23 17.86
C CYS A 33 2.52 7.59 17.15
N LEU A 34 1.68 7.65 16.11
CA LEU A 34 1.43 8.88 15.35
C LEU A 34 0.80 10.00 16.21
N ASP A 35 0.08 9.61 17.25
CA ASP A 35 -0.50 10.45 18.30
C ASP A 35 -0.92 9.55 19.49
N GLU A 36 -1.42 10.14 20.58
CA GLU A 36 -1.95 9.39 21.71
C GLU A 36 -3.09 8.46 21.28
N GLY A 37 -2.95 7.16 21.57
CA GLY A 37 -3.90 6.12 21.18
C GLY A 37 -3.96 5.79 19.68
N LYS A 38 -3.12 6.42 18.86
CA LYS A 38 -3.02 6.13 17.41
C LYS A 38 -1.97 5.05 17.14
N TRP A 39 -1.95 4.60 15.89
CA TRP A 39 -1.08 3.51 15.46
C TRP A 39 0.39 3.93 15.48
N SER A 40 1.28 2.97 15.69
CA SER A 40 2.72 3.16 15.50
C SER A 40 3.12 3.14 14.03
N ILE A 41 4.33 3.61 13.73
CA ILE A 41 4.89 3.56 12.37
C ILE A 41 4.87 2.12 11.83
N ARG A 42 5.29 1.13 12.63
CA ARG A 42 5.25 -0.28 12.20
C ARG A 42 3.83 -0.79 11.93
N GLU A 43 2.84 -0.35 12.70
CA GLU A 43 1.44 -0.72 12.50
C GLU A 43 0.92 -0.14 11.17
N VAL A 44 1.27 1.12 10.86
CA VAL A 44 0.91 1.79 9.60
C VAL A 44 1.55 1.11 8.39
N VAL A 45 2.85 0.81 8.45
CA VAL A 45 3.55 0.14 7.35
C VAL A 45 3.00 -1.27 7.14
N SER A 46 2.69 -2.00 8.22
CA SER A 46 2.05 -3.31 8.15
C SER A 46 0.64 -3.25 7.54
N HIS A 47 -0.15 -2.23 7.89
CA HIS A 47 -1.45 -1.93 7.29
C HIS A 47 -1.38 -1.77 5.78
N ILE A 48 -0.54 -0.86 5.28
CA ILE A 48 -0.39 -0.63 3.83
C ILE A 48 0.12 -1.90 3.14
N MET A 49 1.09 -2.60 3.74
CA MET A 49 1.61 -3.86 3.21
C MET A 49 0.52 -4.94 3.05
N LYS A 50 -0.42 -5.05 3.99
CA LYS A 50 -1.53 -6.01 3.89
C LYS A 50 -2.52 -5.63 2.81
N TRP A 51 -2.82 -4.34 2.64
CA TRP A 51 -3.66 -3.88 1.52
C TRP A 51 -2.99 -4.08 0.17
N ASP A 52 -1.70 -3.76 0.04
CA ASP A 52 -0.92 -4.02 -1.16
C ASP A 52 -0.97 -5.51 -1.53
N LYS A 53 -0.76 -6.40 -0.55
CA LYS A 53 -0.90 -7.84 -0.76
C LYS A 53 -2.29 -8.20 -1.29
N TYR A 54 -3.34 -7.71 -0.64
CA TYR A 54 -4.72 -8.01 -1.00
C TYR A 54 -5.05 -7.58 -2.42
N PHE A 55 -4.74 -6.34 -2.80
CA PHE A 55 -5.03 -5.83 -4.14
C PHE A 55 -4.13 -6.47 -5.22
N LEU A 56 -2.89 -6.81 -4.89
CA LEU A 56 -2.04 -7.58 -5.79
C LEU A 56 -2.69 -8.92 -6.14
N GLU A 57 -3.15 -9.67 -5.12
CA GLU A 57 -3.69 -11.01 -5.27
C GLU A 57 -5.09 -11.01 -5.90
N GLU A 58 -5.98 -10.13 -5.45
CA GLU A 58 -7.40 -10.15 -5.80
C GLU A 58 -7.79 -9.25 -6.97
N ALA A 59 -6.96 -8.27 -7.35
CA ALA A 59 -7.20 -7.42 -8.52
C ALA A 59 -6.09 -7.51 -9.56
N ILE A 60 -4.90 -7.03 -9.22
CA ILE A 60 -3.87 -6.73 -10.23
C ILE A 60 -3.38 -8.00 -10.95
N ASN A 61 -3.14 -9.09 -10.21
CA ASN A 61 -2.79 -10.38 -10.81
C ASN A 61 -3.96 -10.97 -11.63
N LYS A 62 -5.20 -10.77 -11.20
CA LYS A 62 -6.39 -11.25 -11.93
C LYS A 62 -6.51 -10.54 -13.28
N ILE A 63 -6.35 -9.21 -13.29
CA ILE A 63 -6.37 -8.40 -14.51
C ILE A 63 -5.24 -8.82 -15.47
N SER A 64 -4.02 -8.98 -14.95
CA SER A 64 -2.85 -9.40 -15.71
C SER A 64 -3.05 -10.76 -16.39
N THR A 65 -3.68 -11.70 -15.68
CA THR A 65 -3.98 -13.06 -16.17
C THR A 65 -5.33 -13.19 -16.88
N LYS A 66 -6.07 -12.09 -17.10
CA LYS A 66 -7.42 -12.07 -17.67
C LYS A 66 -8.43 -12.94 -16.91
N SER A 67 -8.23 -13.08 -15.60
CA SER A 67 -9.17 -13.69 -14.66
C SER A 67 -10.12 -12.64 -14.07
N THR A 68 -11.21 -13.10 -13.46
CA THR A 68 -12.16 -12.22 -12.76
C THR A 68 -11.51 -11.57 -11.54
N VAL A 69 -11.67 -10.24 -11.41
CA VAL A 69 -11.30 -9.49 -10.21
C VAL A 69 -12.17 -9.97 -9.05
N ALA A 70 -11.53 -10.24 -7.92
CA ALA A 70 -12.15 -10.87 -6.76
C ALA A 70 -12.06 -10.00 -5.49
N VAL A 71 -11.68 -8.73 -5.64
CA VAL A 71 -11.77 -7.72 -4.58
C VAL A 71 -13.19 -7.67 -4.05
N LYS A 72 -13.36 -7.67 -2.75
CA LYS A 72 -14.64 -7.63 -2.05
C LYS A 72 -14.55 -6.68 -0.89
N HIS A 73 -15.70 -6.20 -0.47
CA HIS A 73 -15.89 -5.60 0.82
C HIS A 73 -15.54 -6.63 1.88
N ILE A 74 -14.55 -6.27 2.68
CA ILE A 74 -14.15 -6.99 3.88
C ILE A 74 -14.39 -6.08 5.07
N ASP A 75 -14.53 -6.66 6.26
CA ASP A 75 -14.55 -5.87 7.48
C ASP A 75 -13.20 -5.15 7.63
N PHE A 76 -13.18 -3.85 7.35
CA PHE A 76 -11.97 -3.04 7.38
C PHE A 76 -11.41 -2.94 8.79
N ASP A 77 -12.25 -2.92 9.81
CA ASP A 77 -11.79 -2.85 11.20
C ASP A 77 -11.10 -4.16 11.59
N GLU A 78 -11.71 -5.30 11.25
CA GLU A 78 -11.09 -6.61 11.48
C GLU A 78 -9.79 -6.77 10.68
N PHE A 79 -9.79 -6.38 9.41
CA PHE A 79 -8.62 -6.47 8.54
C PHE A 79 -7.46 -5.60 9.05
N ASN A 80 -7.75 -4.34 9.37
CA ASN A 80 -6.76 -3.40 9.90
C ASN A 80 -6.27 -3.85 11.27
N ASN A 81 -7.13 -4.38 12.14
CA ASN A 81 -6.70 -4.92 13.42
C ASN A 81 -5.75 -6.11 13.27
N LYS A 82 -6.02 -7.03 12.32
CA LYS A 82 -5.07 -8.12 11.99
C LYS A 82 -3.74 -7.57 11.47
N ALA A 83 -3.76 -6.52 10.65
CA ALA A 83 -2.55 -5.88 10.15
C ALA A 83 -1.74 -5.23 11.29
N LYS A 84 -2.40 -4.58 12.25
CA LYS A 84 -1.75 -4.04 13.45
C LYS A 84 -1.11 -5.12 14.30
N ILE A 85 -1.84 -6.20 14.60
CA ILE A 85 -1.33 -7.33 15.38
C ILE A 85 -0.11 -7.91 14.68
N TYR A 86 -0.20 -8.15 13.37
CA TYR A 86 0.95 -8.60 12.57
C TYR A 86 2.14 -7.67 12.73
N GLY A 87 1.94 -6.35 12.62
CA GLY A 87 3.00 -5.37 12.79
C GLY A 87 3.70 -5.45 14.16
N LYS A 88 2.95 -5.69 15.24
CA LYS A 88 3.52 -5.85 16.60
C LYS A 88 4.28 -7.16 16.78
N THR A 89 3.87 -8.22 16.10
CA THR A 89 4.41 -9.57 16.30
C THR A 89 5.50 -9.95 15.30
N THR A 90 5.83 -9.06 14.35
CA THR A 90 6.78 -9.32 13.28
C THR A 90 7.97 -8.35 13.37
N SER A 91 9.14 -8.80 12.93
CA SER A 91 10.33 -7.94 12.91
C SER A 91 10.16 -6.78 11.93
N ILE A 92 10.77 -5.63 12.23
CA ILE A 92 10.74 -4.46 11.36
C ILE A 92 11.35 -4.76 9.98
N ILE A 93 12.45 -5.53 9.95
CA ILE A 93 13.10 -5.96 8.72
C ILE A 93 12.10 -6.70 7.83
N GLU A 94 11.40 -7.68 8.37
CA GLU A 94 10.43 -8.47 7.60
C GLU A 94 9.22 -7.63 7.15
N ILE A 95 8.72 -6.73 8.01
CA ILE A 95 7.61 -5.81 7.65
C ILE A 95 8.04 -4.91 6.48
N SER A 96 9.23 -4.31 6.56
CA SER A 96 9.75 -3.41 5.53
C SER A 96 9.99 -4.14 4.22
N GLU A 97 10.66 -5.29 4.25
CA GLU A 97 10.92 -6.11 3.06
C GLU A 97 9.62 -6.52 2.36
N LYS A 98 8.61 -6.94 3.12
CA LYS A 98 7.29 -7.29 2.56
C LYS A 98 6.56 -6.09 1.99
N ALA A 99 6.59 -4.94 2.68
CA ALA A 99 5.96 -3.71 2.19
C ALA A 99 6.56 -3.28 0.86
N ILE A 100 7.89 -3.29 0.75
CA ILE A 100 8.61 -2.98 -0.49
C ILE A 100 8.28 -4.03 -1.56
N PHE A 101 8.32 -5.31 -1.21
CA PHE A 101 8.07 -6.40 -2.15
C PHE A 101 6.71 -6.28 -2.81
N TYR A 102 5.62 -6.19 -2.03
CA TYR A 102 4.28 -6.15 -2.59
C TYR A 102 4.06 -4.90 -3.44
N ARG A 103 4.53 -3.73 -2.99
CA ARG A 103 4.41 -2.49 -3.78
C ARG A 103 5.15 -2.59 -5.12
N VAL A 104 6.38 -3.10 -5.12
CA VAL A 104 7.16 -3.28 -6.35
C VAL A 104 6.49 -4.28 -7.29
N GLN A 105 5.91 -5.37 -6.77
CA GLN A 105 5.16 -6.33 -7.58
C GLN A 105 3.94 -5.67 -8.24
N ILE A 106 3.15 -4.88 -7.49
CA ILE A 106 2.02 -4.14 -8.05
C ILE A 106 2.47 -3.21 -9.17
N CYS A 107 3.50 -2.40 -8.92
CA CYS A 107 4.04 -1.47 -9.92
C CYS A 107 4.49 -2.21 -11.19
N ASN A 108 5.16 -3.35 -11.06
CA ASN A 108 5.63 -4.14 -12.19
C ASN A 108 4.48 -4.78 -12.97
N GLN A 109 3.48 -5.35 -12.28
CA GLN A 109 2.30 -5.93 -12.93
C GLN A 109 1.49 -4.88 -13.67
N ILE A 110 1.24 -3.72 -13.05
CA ILE A 110 0.52 -2.63 -13.72
C ILE A 110 1.33 -2.14 -14.92
N ARG A 111 2.66 -2.01 -14.81
CA ARG A 111 3.52 -1.60 -15.92
C ARG A 111 3.43 -2.57 -17.10
N SER A 112 3.32 -3.88 -16.86
CA SER A 112 3.22 -4.89 -17.91
C SER A 112 1.83 -5.05 -18.53
N LEU A 113 0.78 -4.46 -17.94
CA LEU A 113 -0.56 -4.45 -18.55
C LEU A 113 -0.54 -3.73 -19.90
N THR A 114 -1.29 -4.27 -20.87
CA THR A 114 -1.60 -3.55 -22.11
C THR A 114 -2.41 -2.29 -21.81
N ASP A 115 -2.44 -1.33 -22.74
CA ASP A 115 -3.26 -0.12 -22.59
C ASP A 115 -4.74 -0.46 -22.43
N GLU A 116 -5.23 -1.50 -23.13
CA GLU A 116 -6.60 -2.02 -22.98
C GLU A 116 -6.86 -2.55 -21.57
N GLN A 117 -5.94 -3.35 -21.02
CA GLN A 117 -6.08 -3.86 -19.65
C GLN A 117 -6.01 -2.74 -18.60
N TYR A 118 -5.13 -1.76 -18.80
CA TYR A 118 -4.99 -0.64 -17.87
C TYR A 118 -6.22 0.29 -17.88
N MET A 119 -6.76 0.57 -19.06
CA MET A 119 -7.94 1.43 -19.24
C MET A 119 -9.27 0.70 -19.06
N GLY A 120 -9.24 -0.62 -18.91
CA GLY A 120 -10.42 -1.46 -18.76
C GLY A 120 -11.22 -1.11 -17.51
N THR A 121 -12.53 -1.29 -17.60
CA THR A 121 -13.41 -1.32 -16.43
C THR A 121 -13.71 -2.78 -16.08
N TYR A 122 -13.36 -3.17 -14.87
CA TYR A 122 -13.58 -4.51 -14.34
C TYR A 122 -14.77 -4.49 -13.39
N VAL A 123 -15.27 -5.67 -13.04
CA VAL A 123 -16.28 -5.85 -12.01
C VAL A 123 -15.62 -6.58 -10.86
N ASP A 124 -15.67 -5.99 -9.67
CA ASP A 124 -15.15 -6.61 -8.45
C ASP A 124 -16.05 -7.76 -7.97
N GLY A 125 -15.62 -8.44 -6.92
CA GLY A 125 -16.34 -9.55 -6.31
C GLY A 125 -17.67 -9.19 -5.65
N ASP A 126 -18.00 -7.90 -5.52
CA ASP A 126 -19.29 -7.40 -5.03
C ASP A 126 -20.17 -6.83 -6.15
N GLY A 127 -19.69 -6.84 -7.39
CA GLY A 127 -20.44 -6.35 -8.55
C GLY A 127 -20.22 -4.87 -8.86
N ASN A 128 -19.27 -4.19 -8.19
CA ASN A 128 -18.98 -2.77 -8.44
C ASN A 128 -17.88 -2.59 -9.50
N PRO A 129 -17.85 -1.43 -10.20
CA PRO A 129 -16.77 -1.12 -11.12
C PRO A 129 -15.41 -0.99 -10.42
N PHE A 130 -14.40 -1.67 -10.96
CA PHE A 130 -13.00 -1.55 -10.54
C PHE A 130 -12.16 -1.00 -11.70
N LEU A 131 -11.42 0.08 -11.44
CA LEU A 131 -10.53 0.73 -12.41
C LEU A 131 -9.12 0.83 -11.82
N VAL A 132 -8.11 0.36 -12.56
CA VAL A 132 -6.70 0.40 -12.11
C VAL A 132 -6.23 1.84 -11.88
N THR A 133 -6.65 2.78 -12.72
CA THR A 133 -6.34 4.20 -12.57
C THR A 133 -6.92 4.80 -11.29
N GLN A 134 -8.16 4.44 -10.94
CA GLN A 134 -8.80 4.94 -9.72
C GLN A 134 -8.12 4.35 -8.48
N TYR A 135 -7.85 3.04 -8.50
CA TYR A 135 -7.06 2.36 -7.47
C TYR A 135 -5.72 3.07 -7.21
N LEU A 136 -4.96 3.40 -8.25
CA LEU A 136 -3.69 4.13 -8.07
C LEU A 136 -3.89 5.48 -7.41
N LYS A 137 -4.87 6.28 -7.88
CA LYS A 137 -5.15 7.62 -7.34
C LYS A 137 -5.53 7.54 -5.85
N ASP A 138 -6.46 6.67 -5.50
CA ASP A 138 -6.93 6.48 -4.13
C ASP A 138 -5.79 6.09 -3.18
N PHE A 139 -4.95 5.13 -3.60
CA PHE A 139 -3.87 4.66 -2.74
C PHE A 139 -2.66 5.61 -2.70
N ILE A 140 -2.40 6.41 -3.74
CA ILE A 140 -1.41 7.50 -3.68
C ILE A 140 -1.81 8.52 -2.61
N GLU A 141 -3.07 8.97 -2.61
CA GLU A 141 -3.57 9.92 -1.60
C GLU A 141 -3.49 9.33 -0.18
N HIS A 142 -3.88 8.07 -0.03
CA HIS A 142 -3.79 7.33 1.23
C HIS A 142 -2.34 7.23 1.75
N ASP A 143 -1.40 6.88 0.88
CA ASP A 143 0.00 6.75 1.27
C ASP A 143 0.60 8.10 1.64
N GLN A 144 0.30 9.16 0.87
CA GLN A 144 0.73 10.52 1.19
C GLN A 144 0.20 10.99 2.55
N HIS A 145 -1.04 10.68 2.88
CA HIS A 145 -1.62 10.97 4.20
C HIS A 145 -0.77 10.35 5.32
N HIS A 146 -0.44 9.06 5.23
CA HIS A 146 0.35 8.36 6.24
C HIS A 146 1.82 8.78 6.26
N ILE A 147 2.45 9.00 5.11
CA ILE A 147 3.80 9.54 5.00
C ILE A 147 3.89 10.87 5.76
N ASN A 148 2.92 11.75 5.57
CA ASN A 148 2.88 13.06 6.24
C ASN A 148 2.71 12.90 7.76
N GLN A 149 1.83 12.01 8.22
CA GLN A 149 1.70 11.71 9.66
C GLN A 149 3.03 11.24 10.27
N ILE A 150 3.72 10.33 9.59
CA ILE A 150 4.99 9.77 10.06
C ILE A 150 6.09 10.84 10.07
N LYS A 151 6.20 11.65 9.01
CA LYS A 151 7.16 12.77 8.97
C LYS A 151 6.93 13.75 10.12
N ASN A 152 5.67 14.11 10.38
CA ASN A 152 5.30 15.03 11.44
C ASN A 152 5.70 14.54 12.83
N ILE A 153 5.45 13.26 13.16
CA ILE A 153 5.82 12.73 14.49
C ILE A 153 7.34 12.60 14.64
N ARG A 154 8.07 12.28 13.57
CA ARG A 154 9.53 12.19 13.59
C ARG A 154 10.19 13.55 13.81
N SER A 155 9.73 14.59 13.11
CA SER A 155 10.25 15.96 13.32
C SER A 155 10.01 16.48 14.74
N LYS A 156 8.93 16.06 15.40
CA LYS A 156 8.65 16.40 16.81
C LYS A 156 9.57 15.68 17.81
N LYS A 157 10.20 14.57 17.45
CA LYS A 157 11.11 13.81 18.31
C LYS A 157 12.57 14.26 18.18
N GLU A 158 12.93 14.79 17.01
CA GLU A 158 14.28 15.26 16.69
C GLU A 158 14.53 16.72 17.12
N GLY A 159 13.47 17.49 17.41
CA GLY A 159 13.54 18.86 17.93
C GLY A 159 13.31 18.93 19.44
#